data_AF-A0A255TD16-F1
#
_entry.id   AF-A0A255TD16-F1
#
_cell.length_a   1.000
_cell.length_b   1.000
_cell.length_c   1.000
_cell.angle_alpha   90.00
_cell.angle_beta   90.00
_cell.angle_gamma   90.00
#
_symmetry.space_group_name_H-M   'P 1'
#
loop_
_entity.id
_entity.type
_entity.pdbx_description
1 polymer ?
#
loop_
_entity_poly.entity_id
_entity_poly.type
_entity_poly.pdbx_seq_one_letter_code
_entity_poly.pdbx_strand_id
1 'polypeptide(L)'
;MTDDCRKVTDSETQVIFNNSISYHQQKHILKIMITISKNAACPLSACKKSGECARHENYLEAKAEKMEYLTLNPDMVSHGDNGCEHRLVRKTVRMAYGFKKLYNSIPKGNANYFWLSAGLGSDSTYYRHKRGDYPLGPEMQRRLLEKIKEKGGNPAVGFDRYADEIVLVRP
;
A
#
# COMPACT_ATOMS: atom_id res chain seq x y z
N MET A 1 -19.14 -10.94 -66.67
CA MET A 1 -19.21 -10.27 -65.37
C MET A 1 -18.20 -10.99 -64.47
N THR A 2 -16.90 -10.74 -64.62
CA THR A 2 -16.06 -9.67 -63.99
C THR A 2 -15.84 -9.86 -62.48
N ASP A 3 -14.56 -10.13 -62.17
CA ASP A 3 -13.71 -9.72 -61.02
C ASP A 3 -14.06 -10.21 -59.60
N ASP A 4 -13.23 -11.06 -58.96
CA ASP A 4 -11.90 -10.84 -58.33
C ASP A 4 -11.97 -10.23 -56.91
N CYS A 5 -11.58 -11.01 -55.87
CA CYS A 5 -10.59 -10.60 -54.87
C CYS A 5 -10.38 -11.62 -53.72
N ARG A 6 -9.15 -12.17 -53.72
CA ARG A 6 -8.22 -12.57 -52.63
C ARG A 6 -8.48 -12.24 -51.13
N LYS A 7 -8.01 -13.22 -50.30
CA LYS A 7 -7.20 -13.15 -49.03
C LYS A 7 -7.91 -12.59 -47.77
N VAL A 8 -7.74 -13.15 -46.57
CA VAL A 8 -6.57 -13.11 -45.62
C VAL A 8 -6.90 -14.12 -44.48
N THR A 9 -6.24 -15.28 -44.34
CA THR A 9 -5.12 -15.65 -43.43
C THR A 9 -5.30 -15.39 -41.92
N ASP A 10 -4.97 -16.44 -41.14
CA ASP A 10 -4.49 -16.49 -39.74
C ASP A 10 -5.45 -16.00 -38.64
N SER A 11 -5.56 -16.57 -37.43
CA SER A 11 -4.60 -17.32 -36.61
C SER A 11 -5.33 -18.01 -35.45
N GLU A 12 -4.93 -19.24 -35.14
CA GLU A 12 -4.62 -19.73 -33.79
C GLU A 12 -5.53 -19.28 -32.62
N THR A 13 -6.53 -20.09 -32.29
CA THR A 13 -7.05 -20.13 -30.91
C THR A 13 -6.52 -21.38 -30.20
N GLN A 14 -5.25 -21.33 -29.81
CA GLN A 14 -4.71 -22.20 -28.78
C GLN A 14 -3.72 -21.43 -27.93
N VAL A 15 -4.18 -21.00 -26.75
CA VAL A 15 -3.32 -20.94 -25.58
C VAL A 15 -4.15 -21.30 -24.34
N ILE A 16 -4.27 -22.60 -24.05
CA ILE A 16 -4.61 -23.07 -22.70
C ILE A 16 -3.27 -23.23 -21.97
N PHE A 17 -2.85 -22.24 -21.19
CA PHE A 17 -1.76 -22.43 -20.24
C PHE A 17 -2.29 -23.18 -19.01
N ASN A 18 -2.19 -24.51 -19.04
CA ASN A 18 -2.16 -25.31 -17.83
C ASN A 18 -0.79 -25.10 -17.16
N ASN A 19 -0.74 -24.26 -16.13
CA ASN A 19 0.43 -24.16 -15.26
C ASN A 19 0.13 -24.82 -13.91
N SER A 20 0.69 -26.01 -13.74
CA SER A 20 0.83 -26.76 -12.50
C SER A 20 1.76 -26.01 -11.54
N ILE A 21 1.19 -25.17 -10.69
CA ILE A 21 1.92 -24.43 -9.66
C ILE A 21 2.28 -25.38 -8.50
N SER A 22 3.56 -25.43 -8.13
CA SER A 22 4.13 -26.25 -7.06
C SER A 22 3.57 -25.88 -5.67
N TYR A 23 3.47 -26.87 -4.77
CA TYR A 23 3.00 -26.74 -3.38
C TYR A 23 3.72 -25.64 -2.57
N HIS A 24 4.97 -25.29 -2.94
CA HIS A 24 5.73 -24.21 -2.31
C HIS A 24 5.36 -22.81 -2.84
N GLN A 25 4.91 -22.71 -4.10
CA GLN A 25 4.27 -21.49 -4.62
C GLN A 25 2.88 -21.31 -4.02
N GLN A 26 2.12 -22.39 -3.76
CA GLN A 26 0.82 -22.33 -3.07
C GLN A 26 0.94 -21.73 -1.66
N LYS A 27 1.99 -22.01 -0.89
CA LYS A 27 2.21 -21.37 0.44
C LYS A 27 2.58 -19.89 0.35
N HIS A 28 3.30 -19.46 -0.69
CA HIS A 28 3.51 -18.03 -0.94
C HIS A 28 2.22 -17.33 -1.39
N ILE A 29 1.40 -18.02 -2.19
CA ILE A 29 0.07 -17.57 -2.64
C ILE A 29 -0.94 -17.52 -1.49
N LEU A 30 -0.85 -18.42 -0.50
CA LEU A 30 -1.72 -18.43 0.69
C LEU A 30 -1.28 -17.41 1.76
N LYS A 31 0.02 -17.08 1.80
CA LYS A 31 0.60 -16.07 2.71
C LYS A 31 0.56 -14.66 2.12
N ILE A 32 0.24 -14.53 0.82
CA ILE A 32 -0.49 -13.38 0.30
C ILE A 32 -1.89 -13.50 0.88
N MET A 33 -2.04 -13.11 2.14
CA MET A 33 -3.31 -12.57 2.61
C MET A 33 -3.73 -11.60 1.52
N ILE A 34 -4.83 -11.88 0.81
CA ILE A 34 -5.38 -10.99 -0.22
C ILE A 34 -5.49 -9.64 0.47
N THR A 35 -4.52 -8.76 0.21
CA THR A 35 -4.49 -7.45 0.84
C THR A 35 -5.50 -6.68 0.05
N ILE A 36 -6.75 -6.77 0.49
CA ILE A 36 -7.89 -6.15 -0.17
C ILE A 36 -7.51 -4.71 -0.44
N SER A 37 -7.43 -4.35 -1.72
CA SER A 37 -6.98 -3.03 -2.14
C SER A 37 -7.71 -1.97 -1.35
N LYS A 38 -6.97 -1.02 -0.77
CA LYS A 38 -7.56 0.08 -0.01
C LYS A 38 -8.47 0.96 -0.88
N ASN A 39 -8.25 0.94 -2.19
CA ASN A 39 -9.05 1.66 -3.19
C ASN A 39 -10.30 0.89 -3.63
N ALA A 40 -10.47 -0.38 -3.23
CA ALA A 40 -11.67 -1.13 -3.57
C ALA A 40 -12.92 -0.49 -2.93
N ALA A 41 -13.93 -0.29 -3.76
CA ALA A 41 -15.18 0.35 -3.41
C ALA A 41 -16.20 -0.64 -2.82
N CYS A 42 -17.17 -0.13 -2.06
CA CYS A 42 -18.28 -0.91 -1.52
C CYS A 42 -19.61 -0.21 -1.86
N PRO A 43 -20.39 -0.73 -2.82
CA PRO A 43 -21.65 -0.11 -3.25
C PRO A 43 -22.82 -0.37 -2.27
N LEU A 44 -22.60 -1.15 -1.20
CA LEU A 44 -23.66 -1.59 -0.30
C LEU A 44 -24.20 -0.44 0.56
N SER A 45 -25.21 0.27 0.03
CA SER A 45 -25.85 1.41 0.69
C SER A 45 -26.63 1.03 1.95
N ALA A 46 -27.11 -0.22 2.06
CA ALA A 46 -27.80 -0.74 3.24
C ALA A 46 -26.90 -0.87 4.48
N CYS A 47 -25.58 -0.74 4.33
CA CYS A 47 -24.65 -0.76 5.45
C CYS A 47 -24.87 0.45 6.36
N LYS A 48 -25.19 0.21 7.64
CA LYS A 48 -25.39 1.27 8.66
C LYS A 48 -24.16 2.17 8.88
N LYS A 49 -22.98 1.74 8.43
CA LYS A 49 -21.71 2.47 8.56
C LYS A 49 -21.22 3.08 7.24
N SER A 50 -22.03 3.09 6.19
CA SER A 50 -21.69 3.62 4.86
C SER A 50 -21.22 5.07 4.90
N GLY A 51 -21.89 5.94 5.67
CA GLY A 51 -21.53 7.36 5.82
C GLY A 51 -20.18 7.64 6.48
N GLU A 52 -19.59 6.66 7.15
CA GLU A 52 -18.27 6.77 7.79
C GLU A 52 -17.25 5.79 7.19
N CYS A 53 -17.57 5.16 6.06
CA CYS A 53 -16.73 4.13 5.44
C CYS A 53 -16.10 4.66 4.15
N ALA A 54 -14.78 4.76 4.13
CA ALA A 54 -14.03 5.23 2.98
C ALA A 54 -14.24 4.37 1.73
N ARG A 55 -14.58 3.09 1.88
CA ARG A 55 -14.92 2.23 0.73
C ARG A 55 -16.23 2.63 0.07
N HIS A 56 -17.20 3.13 0.84
CA HIS A 56 -18.44 3.63 0.28
C HIS A 56 -18.24 4.99 -0.38
N GLU A 57 -17.40 5.85 0.20
CA GLU A 57 -16.97 7.10 -0.44
C GLU A 57 -16.26 6.85 -1.78
N ASN A 58 -15.32 5.89 -1.84
CA ASN A 58 -14.69 5.47 -3.09
C ASN A 58 -15.73 5.02 -4.15
N TYR A 59 -16.84 4.40 -3.72
CA TYR A 59 -17.94 4.04 -4.62
C TYR A 59 -18.66 5.28 -5.16
N LEU A 60 -18.95 6.27 -4.30
CA LEU A 60 -19.60 7.52 -4.71
C LEU A 60 -18.73 8.31 -5.70
N GLU A 61 -17.43 8.44 -5.43
CA GLU A 61 -16.45 9.06 -6.34
C GLU A 61 -16.40 8.31 -7.67
N ALA A 62 -16.24 6.98 -7.63
CA ALA A 62 -16.17 6.17 -8.85
C ALA A 62 -17.45 6.24 -9.68
N LYS A 63 -18.62 6.22 -9.04
CA LYS A 63 -19.92 6.36 -9.70
C LYS A 63 -20.05 7.69 -10.45
N ALA A 64 -19.46 8.77 -9.94
CA ALA A 64 -19.53 10.08 -10.54
C ALA A 64 -18.54 10.26 -11.70
N GLU A 65 -17.35 9.67 -11.61
CA GLU A 65 -16.20 10.07 -12.43
C GLU A 65 -15.59 8.95 -13.29
N LYS A 66 -15.92 7.68 -13.05
CA LYS A 66 -15.19 6.54 -13.64
C LYS A 66 -16.11 5.63 -14.45
N MET A 67 -15.61 5.15 -15.60
CA MET A 67 -16.29 4.12 -16.40
C MET A 67 -16.27 2.74 -15.73
N GLU A 68 -15.22 2.45 -14.97
CA GLU A 68 -15.06 1.19 -14.23
C GLU A 68 -14.36 1.43 -12.88
N TYR A 69 -14.61 0.54 -11.92
CA TYR A 69 -13.94 0.57 -10.62
C TYR A 69 -13.86 -0.82 -10.00
N LEU A 70 -12.84 -1.01 -9.15
CA LEU A 70 -12.69 -2.23 -8.35
C LEU A 70 -13.71 -2.22 -7.21
N THR A 71 -14.56 -3.24 -7.14
CA THR A 71 -15.51 -3.44 -6.04
C THR A 71 -15.12 -4.62 -5.16
N LEU A 72 -15.47 -4.56 -3.88
CA LEU A 72 -15.56 -5.78 -3.06
C LEU A 72 -16.66 -6.69 -3.61
N ASN A 73 -16.48 -8.00 -3.48
CA ASN A 73 -17.54 -8.97 -3.77
C ASN A 73 -18.66 -8.80 -2.74
N PRO A 74 -19.84 -8.29 -3.11
CA PRO A 74 -20.91 -7.99 -2.14
C PRO A 74 -21.42 -9.22 -1.41
N ASP A 75 -21.41 -10.40 -2.04
CA ASP A 75 -21.89 -11.65 -1.47
C ASP A 75 -20.98 -12.20 -0.37
N MET A 76 -19.73 -11.72 -0.32
CA MET A 76 -18.72 -12.11 0.66
C MET A 76 -18.55 -11.08 1.79
N VAL A 77 -19.18 -9.90 1.68
CA VAL A 77 -19.07 -8.82 2.67
C VAL A 77 -20.16 -8.96 3.74
N SER A 78 -19.76 -9.41 4.92
CA SER A 78 -20.64 -9.38 6.10
C SER A 78 -20.73 -7.97 6.70
N HIS A 79 -21.94 -7.56 7.06
CA HIS A 79 -22.26 -6.22 7.57
C HIS A 79 -23.17 -6.27 8.82
N GLY A 80 -23.08 -7.37 9.57
CA GLY A 80 -23.86 -7.58 10.80
C GLY A 80 -23.51 -6.63 11.95
N ASP A 81 -24.17 -6.83 13.10
CA ASP A 81 -24.13 -5.91 14.24
C ASP A 81 -22.73 -5.72 14.86
N ASN A 82 -21.82 -6.68 14.65
CA ASN A 82 -20.42 -6.59 15.07
C ASN A 82 -19.55 -5.70 14.15
N GLY A 83 -20.14 -5.07 13.15
CA GLY A 83 -19.45 -4.24 12.16
C GLY A 83 -18.90 -5.02 10.97
N CYS A 84 -18.32 -4.29 10.02
CA CYS A 84 -17.77 -4.84 8.78
C CYS A 84 -16.23 -4.93 8.88
N GLU A 85 -15.66 -6.12 8.70
CA GLU A 85 -14.21 -6.36 8.77
C GLU A 85 -13.41 -5.62 7.68
N HIS A 86 -14.08 -5.26 6.59
CA HIS A 86 -13.51 -4.51 5.49
C HIS A 86 -13.66 -3.00 5.65
N ARG A 87 -14.29 -2.53 6.74
CA ARG A 87 -14.46 -1.10 6.99
C ARG A 87 -13.11 -0.42 7.06
N LEU A 88 -12.99 0.67 6.30
CA LEU A 88 -11.87 1.59 6.36
C LEU A 88 -12.38 2.98 6.70
N VAL A 89 -11.62 3.69 7.53
CA VAL A 89 -11.85 5.10 7.85
C VAL A 89 -10.65 5.91 7.38
N ARG A 90 -10.92 7.13 6.90
CA ARG A 90 -9.87 8.11 6.61
C ARG A 90 -9.37 8.68 7.94
N LYS A 91 -8.06 8.63 8.14
CA LYS A 91 -7.42 9.24 9.30
C LYS A 91 -6.28 10.12 8.82
N THR A 92 -6.25 11.34 9.34
CA THR A 92 -5.10 12.23 9.15
C THR A 92 -3.97 11.76 10.06
N VAL A 93 -2.81 11.49 9.46
CA VAL A 93 -1.61 11.04 10.15
C VAL A 93 -0.45 11.94 9.79
N ARG A 94 0.31 12.37 10.80
CA ARG A 94 1.51 13.16 10.61
C ARG A 94 2.67 12.26 10.17
N MET A 95 2.99 12.34 8.88
CA MET A 95 4.11 11.64 8.27
C MET A 95 5.37 12.48 8.39
N ALA A 96 6.52 11.81 8.48
CA ALA A 96 7.82 12.44 8.42
C ALA A 96 8.50 12.09 7.10
N TYR A 97 9.42 12.94 6.66
CA TYR A 97 10.14 12.76 5.41
C TYR A 97 11.59 13.17 5.58
N GLY A 98 12.49 12.29 5.15
CA GLY A 98 13.92 12.51 5.28
C GLY A 98 14.37 12.40 6.73
N PHE A 99 15.54 11.80 6.92
CA PHE A 99 16.19 11.73 8.22
C PHE A 99 17.70 12.01 8.10
N LYS A 100 18.11 12.80 7.11
CA LYS A 100 19.53 13.16 6.94
C LYS A 100 20.06 13.87 8.17
N LYS A 101 19.31 14.80 8.75
CA LYS A 101 19.73 15.51 9.96
C LYS A 101 19.92 14.55 11.15
N LEU A 102 18.98 13.64 11.36
CA LEU A 102 19.10 12.59 12.38
C LEU A 102 20.30 11.67 12.12
N TYR A 103 20.48 11.19 10.88
CA TYR A 103 21.61 10.33 10.53
C TYR A 103 22.95 11.04 10.76
N ASN A 104 23.06 12.32 10.40
CA ASN A 104 24.28 13.11 10.55
C ASN A 104 24.61 13.42 12.02
N SER A 105 23.64 13.26 12.93
CA SER A 105 23.88 13.39 14.38
C SER A 105 24.58 12.17 14.99
N ILE A 106 24.62 11.04 14.28
CA ILE A 106 25.30 9.82 14.75
C ILE A 106 26.81 10.04 14.69
N PRO A 107 27.58 9.72 15.75
CA PRO A 107 29.04 9.74 15.72
C PRO A 107 29.59 8.89 14.55
N LYS A 108 30.61 9.39 13.83
CA LYS A 108 31.10 8.79 12.57
C LYS A 108 31.41 7.29 12.67
N GLY A 109 31.95 6.81 13.80
CA GLY A 109 32.24 5.37 14.02
C GLY A 109 31.00 4.49 14.20
N ASN A 110 29.88 5.07 14.61
CA ASN A 110 28.65 4.35 14.94
C ASN A 110 27.64 4.31 13.78
N ALA A 111 27.85 5.12 12.75
CA ALA A 111 26.97 5.19 11.57
C ALA A 111 27.20 4.06 10.56
N ASN A 112 28.28 3.27 10.74
CA ASN A 112 28.60 2.13 9.90
C ASN A 112 27.46 1.12 9.91
N TYR A 113 27.06 0.66 8.72
CA TYR A 113 26.00 -0.33 8.52
C TYR A 113 24.65 0.04 9.14
N PHE A 114 24.40 1.32 9.42
CA PHE A 114 23.14 1.76 10.03
C PHE A 114 21.91 1.29 9.24
N TRP A 115 22.01 1.31 7.91
CA TRP A 115 20.95 0.89 6.98
C TRP A 115 20.47 -0.56 7.22
N LEU A 116 21.37 -1.48 7.60
CA LEU A 116 21.02 -2.87 7.95
C LEU A 116 20.13 -2.95 9.20
N SER A 117 20.33 -2.00 10.13
CA SER A 117 19.67 -2.00 11.42
C SER A 117 18.44 -1.07 11.49
N ALA A 118 18.24 -0.22 10.48
CA ALA A 118 17.16 0.76 10.43
C ALA A 118 15.78 0.14 10.15
N GLY A 119 15.73 -1.10 9.66
CA GLY A 119 14.47 -1.81 9.41
C GLY A 119 13.61 -1.22 8.28
N LEU A 120 14.23 -0.50 7.34
CA LEU A 120 13.56 0.19 6.23
C LEU A 120 13.54 -0.63 4.92
N GLY A 121 13.70 -1.95 5.02
CA GLY A 121 13.69 -2.87 3.89
C GLY A 121 15.02 -2.89 3.13
N SER A 122 14.95 -2.81 1.80
CA SER A 122 16.14 -2.85 0.94
C SER A 122 17.00 -1.59 1.09
N ASP A 123 18.27 -1.67 0.69
CA ASP A 123 19.18 -0.52 0.67
C ASP A 123 18.61 0.65 -0.16
N SER A 124 18.02 0.33 -1.33
CA SER A 124 17.37 1.34 -2.18
C SER A 124 16.20 2.04 -1.48
N THR A 125 15.39 1.29 -0.72
CA THR A 125 14.24 1.80 0.05
C THR A 125 14.73 2.69 1.20
N TYR A 126 15.77 2.25 1.91
CA TYR A 126 16.43 3.02 2.95
C TYR A 126 16.88 4.40 2.43
N TYR A 127 17.58 4.45 1.29
CA TYR A 127 18.04 5.72 0.74
C TYR A 127 16.91 6.63 0.25
N ARG A 128 15.81 6.07 -0.26
CA ARG A 128 14.59 6.85 -0.61
C ARG A 128 13.96 7.49 0.62
N HIS A 129 13.82 6.76 1.73
CA HIS A 129 13.38 7.35 3.00
C HIS A 129 14.37 8.38 3.54
N LYS A 130 15.68 8.10 3.47
CA LYS A 130 16.74 9.02 3.93
C LYS A 130 16.67 10.35 3.20
N ARG A 131 16.46 10.34 1.88
CA ARG A 131 16.30 11.57 1.08
C ARG A 131 14.94 12.25 1.25
N GLY A 132 13.95 11.56 1.78
CA GLY A 132 12.58 12.06 1.91
C GLY A 132 11.73 11.87 0.65
N ASP A 133 12.12 10.94 -0.23
CA ASP A 133 11.35 10.54 -1.40
C ASP A 133 10.10 9.75 -0.96
N TYR A 134 10.22 8.96 0.11
CA TYR A 134 9.13 8.16 0.69
C TYR A 134 8.79 8.58 2.13
N PRO A 135 7.49 8.58 2.49
CA PRO A 135 7.05 8.97 3.82
C PRO A 135 7.39 7.93 4.88
N LEU A 136 7.61 8.40 6.10
CA LEU A 136 7.78 7.61 7.30
C LEU A 136 6.53 7.75 8.16
N GLY A 137 5.78 6.65 8.32
CA GLY A 137 4.64 6.59 9.24
C GLY A 137 5.06 6.63 10.71
N PRO A 138 4.14 6.93 11.65
CA PRO A 138 4.47 7.14 13.06
C PRO A 138 5.27 6.01 13.71
N GLU A 139 4.93 4.76 13.40
CA GLU A 139 5.66 3.60 13.95
C GLU A 139 7.07 3.49 13.36
N MET A 140 7.25 3.77 12.07
CA MET A 140 8.58 3.85 11.46
C MET A 140 9.40 4.99 12.06
N GLN A 141 8.77 6.14 12.30
CA GLN A 141 9.40 7.28 12.95
C GLN A 141 9.91 6.89 14.35
N ARG A 142 9.06 6.29 15.18
CA ARG A 142 9.41 5.86 16.54
C ARG A 142 10.62 4.92 16.55
N ARG A 143 10.57 3.87 15.74
CA ARG A 143 11.67 2.88 15.61
C ARG A 143 12.97 3.54 15.15
N LEU A 144 12.89 4.47 14.21
CA LEU A 144 14.09 5.15 13.72
C LEU A 144 14.70 6.04 14.79
N LEU A 145 13.88 6.80 15.54
CA LEU A 145 14.35 7.64 16.64
C LEU A 145 15.02 6.81 17.75
N GLU A 146 14.44 5.66 18.10
CA GLU A 146 15.05 4.69 19.02
C GLU A 146 16.41 4.22 18.50
N LYS A 147 16.49 3.86 17.21
CA LYS A 147 17.73 3.37 16.61
C LYS A 147 18.82 4.44 16.51
N ILE A 148 18.44 5.68 16.23
CA ILE A 148 19.36 6.83 16.24
C ILE A 148 19.92 7.03 17.66
N LYS A 149 19.06 6.96 18.68
CA LYS A 149 19.47 7.08 20.08
C LYS A 149 20.43 5.95 20.48
N GLU A 150 20.13 4.71 20.13
CA GLU A 150 21.01 3.54 20.38
C GLU A 150 22.41 3.71 19.79
N LYS A 151 22.51 4.40 18.65
CA LYS A 151 23.79 4.65 17.96
C LYS A 151 24.51 5.91 18.45
N GLY A 152 23.98 6.57 19.47
CA GLY A 152 24.54 7.80 20.05
C GLY A 152 24.23 9.07 19.26
N GLY A 153 23.26 9.01 18.33
CA GLY A 153 22.73 10.21 17.68
C GLY A 153 21.75 10.98 18.59
N ASN A 154 21.31 12.14 18.11
CA ASN A 154 20.40 13.03 18.84
C ASN A 154 18.99 13.03 18.19
N PRO A 155 18.00 12.32 18.77
CA PRO A 155 16.62 12.30 18.27
C PRO A 155 15.93 13.68 18.28
N ALA A 156 16.38 14.61 19.13
CA ALA A 156 15.75 15.93 19.26
C ALA A 156 15.96 16.83 18.03
N VAL A 157 16.91 16.48 17.15
CA VAL A 157 17.13 17.17 15.88
C VAL A 157 15.90 17.07 14.95
N GLY A 158 15.10 16.01 15.10
CA GLY A 158 13.88 15.79 14.32
C GLY A 158 14.12 15.37 12.87
N PHE A 159 13.04 14.97 12.20
CA PHE A 159 13.07 14.61 10.77
C PHE A 159 13.24 15.84 9.88
N ASP A 160 13.59 15.64 8.61
CA ASP A 160 13.90 16.76 7.72
C ASP A 160 12.63 17.59 7.38
N ARG A 161 11.47 16.93 7.29
CA ARG A 161 10.15 17.48 6.96
C ARG A 161 9.03 16.70 7.64
N TYR A 162 7.89 17.35 7.89
CA TYR A 162 6.63 16.70 8.27
C TYR A 162 5.49 17.16 7.36
N ALA A 163 4.52 16.28 7.12
CA ALA A 163 3.27 16.61 6.43
C ALA A 163 2.13 15.76 7.00
N ASP A 164 0.92 16.31 6.98
CA ASP A 164 -0.28 15.58 7.38
C ASP A 164 -0.88 14.91 6.15
N GLU A 165 -1.07 13.59 6.22
CA GLU A 165 -1.59 12.78 5.11
C GLU A 165 -2.82 12.00 5.52
N ILE A 166 -3.78 11.89 4.60
CA ILE A 166 -4.96 11.06 4.78
C ILE A 166 -4.58 9.62 4.44
N VAL A 167 -4.66 8.75 5.43
CA VAL A 167 -4.45 7.31 5.26
C VAL A 167 -5.72 6.54 5.57
N LEU A 168 -5.89 5.40 4.90
CA LEU A 168 -6.99 4.47 5.17
C LEU A 168 -6.53 3.44 6.20
N VAL A 169 -7.25 3.41 7.33
CA VAL A 169 -7.02 2.51 8.47
C VAL A 169 -8.27 1.72 8.81
N ARG A 170 -8.09 0.54 9.40
CA ARG A 170 -9.19 -0.14 10.08
C ARG A 170 -9.43 0.58 11.42
N PRO A 171 -10.69 0.92 11.75
CA PRO A 171 -11.04 1.57 13.01
C PRO A 171 -10.76 0.68 14.22
#